data_AF-A0A4R6M638-F1
#
_entry.id   AF-A0A4R6M638-F1
#
_cell.length_a   1.000
_cell.length_b   1.000
_cell.length_c   1.000
_cell.angle_alpha   90.00
_cell.angle_beta   90.00
_cell.angle_gamma   90.00
#
_symmetry.space_group_name_H-M   'P 1'
#
loop_
_entity.id
_entity.type
_entity.pdbx_description
1 polymer ?
#
loop_
_entity_poly.entity_id
_entity_poly.type
_entity_poly.pdbx_seq_one_letter_code
_entity_poly.pdbx_strand_id
1 'polypeptide(L)'
;MMEKWQLWILLESSTVFTLLTVFFIWRTRLLKKTPEPDDENEKNSASSTPSSDNVHSSAAEPDLSASYSRFSEFIERQITHAINSVKAKLQEKDEAATTKFKIWGTLLKAEKAIIINENSQNPRPILNRFLASILAALEFESRNTKKSDLEKSLEELDQEFMQAGEVLLTKENLIANQKQLHEDLRSNIERTKKRIAQLGIKERELARLKAEQNKLREQIESINHHSAYALDVTPEARTSYTKPKAQKPQSSRHLESLKQLSARQQTVIEKLQEALDSQKTGKSNQTHIESQKVAIERLERMSTESLSLIEQLSTELNTTNLTIESLKQDISSKNKALEEIEQRLKETDTTVITGLSNIQANKKEAFDSIKLGLTEAQEDEQSHNDFFINEHAKEVENLERLLQESETCVALLAQELQTLDSETAETEAKILEAVAAQNNGDSTSDELNMLREQNKLLANQTSDIKAELMEQATNTDERTLRTEFNRKNLELDRLQLAYSDLERKYLSTLN
;
A
#
# COMPACT_ATOMS: atom_id res chain seq x y z
N MET A 1 29.88 -38.76 -41.58
CA MET A 1 29.21 -38.22 -42.78
C MET A 1 27.76 -38.01 -42.41
N MET A 2 27.33 -36.78 -42.12
CA MET A 2 25.91 -36.49 -41.91
C MET A 2 25.17 -36.72 -43.24
N GLU A 3 24.15 -37.57 -43.21
CA GLU A 3 23.43 -37.99 -44.41
C GLU A 3 22.77 -36.79 -45.07
N LYS A 4 22.94 -36.65 -46.38
CA LYS A 4 22.46 -35.52 -47.21
C LYS A 4 20.96 -35.25 -47.04
N TRP A 5 20.20 -36.23 -46.54
CA TRP A 5 18.79 -36.16 -46.22
C TRP A 5 18.48 -35.26 -45.00
N GLN A 6 19.31 -35.27 -43.96
CA GLN A 6 19.09 -34.44 -42.78
C GLN A 6 19.29 -32.94 -43.09
N LEU A 7 20.24 -32.61 -43.97
CA LEU A 7 20.45 -31.24 -44.46
C LEU A 7 19.26 -30.76 -45.29
N TRP A 8 18.63 -31.63 -46.08
CA TRP A 8 17.44 -31.28 -46.85
C TRP A 8 16.22 -31.02 -45.96
N ILE A 9 15.98 -31.85 -44.95
CA ILE A 9 14.89 -31.64 -43.98
C ILE A 9 15.12 -30.36 -43.17
N LEU A 10 16.36 -30.08 -42.76
CA LEU A 10 16.66 -28.84 -42.03
C LEU A 10 16.43 -27.61 -42.91
N LEU A 11 16.82 -27.68 -44.18
CA LEU A 11 16.60 -26.60 -45.14
C LEU A 11 15.10 -26.37 -45.37
N GLU A 12 14.33 -27.44 -45.55
CA GLU A 12 12.88 -27.37 -45.76
C GLU A 12 12.14 -26.85 -44.51
N SER A 13 12.55 -27.26 -43.31
CA SER A 13 11.98 -26.71 -42.07
C SER A 13 12.30 -25.22 -41.88
N SER A 14 13.51 -24.79 -42.25
CA SER A 14 13.94 -23.39 -42.15
C SER A 14 13.22 -22.49 -43.17
N THR A 15 12.97 -22.97 -44.38
CA THR A 15 12.19 -22.22 -45.38
C THR A 15 10.73 -22.09 -44.97
N VAL A 16 10.12 -23.13 -44.39
CA VAL A 16 8.75 -23.03 -43.86
C VAL A 16 8.68 -22.07 -42.66
N PHE A 17 9.68 -22.10 -41.78
CA PHE A 17 9.72 -21.20 -40.63
C PHE A 17 9.89 -19.74 -41.04
N THR A 18 10.70 -19.45 -42.05
CA THR A 18 10.87 -18.08 -42.59
C THR A 18 9.62 -17.58 -43.32
N LEU A 19 8.89 -18.45 -44.03
CA LEU A 19 7.61 -18.08 -44.62
C LEU A 19 6.55 -17.79 -43.55
N LEU A 20 6.51 -18.57 -42.47
CA LEU A 20 5.62 -18.31 -41.33
C LEU A 20 5.95 -16.98 -40.66
N THR A 21 7.23 -16.66 -40.42
CA THR A 21 7.60 -15.38 -39.79
C THR A 21 7.26 -14.20 -40.68
N VAL A 22 7.48 -14.29 -42.00
CA VAL A 22 7.06 -13.25 -42.96
C VAL A 22 5.54 -13.09 -42.97
N PHE A 23 4.78 -14.19 -42.93
CA PHE A 23 3.32 -14.14 -42.83
C PHE A 23 2.84 -13.48 -41.54
N PHE A 24 3.44 -13.79 -40.39
CA PHE A 24 3.13 -13.14 -39.10
C PHE A 24 3.51 -11.65 -39.11
N ILE A 25 4.64 -11.27 -39.71
CA ILE A 25 5.06 -9.86 -39.86
C ILE A 25 4.10 -9.10 -40.78
N TRP A 26 3.66 -9.73 -41.88
CA TRP A 26 2.68 -9.13 -42.79
C TRP A 26 1.33 -8.96 -42.10
N ARG A 27 0.85 -9.98 -41.38
CA ARG A 27 -0.42 -9.90 -40.64
C ARG A 27 -0.37 -8.86 -39.52
N THR A 28 0.72 -8.78 -38.77
CA THR A 28 0.89 -7.76 -37.73
C THR A 28 0.99 -6.34 -38.30
N ARG A 29 1.59 -6.15 -39.48
CA ARG A 29 1.55 -4.86 -40.20
C ARG A 29 0.17 -4.51 -40.74
N LEU A 30 -0.60 -5.49 -41.20
CA LEU A 30 -1.97 -5.28 -41.67
C LEU A 30 -2.88 -4.85 -40.52
N LEU A 31 -2.70 -5.41 -39.32
CA LEU A 31 -3.44 -5.01 -38.11
C LEU A 31 -2.97 -3.68 -37.50
N LYS A 32 -1.74 -3.22 -37.81
CA LYS A 32 -1.21 -1.93 -37.33
C LYS A 32 -1.58 -0.72 -38.18
N LYS A 33 -2.25 -0.91 -39.31
CA LYS A 33 -2.84 0.19 -40.09
C LYS A 33 -4.25 0.47 -39.58
N THR A 34 -4.33 1.17 -38.45
CA THR A 34 -5.45 2.10 -38.20
C THR A 34 -5.20 3.41 -38.97
N PRO A 35 -6.25 4.08 -39.44
CA PRO A 35 -6.16 5.10 -40.49
C PRO A 35 -5.50 6.37 -39.95
N GLU A 36 -4.49 6.86 -40.65
CA GLU A 36 -4.12 8.28 -40.57
C GLU A 36 -5.11 9.10 -41.42
N PRO A 37 -5.44 10.33 -40.99
CA PRO A 37 -6.37 11.21 -41.68
C PRO A 37 -5.73 11.71 -42.98
N ASP A 38 -6.48 11.64 -44.07
CA ASP A 38 -6.16 12.31 -45.32
C ASP A 38 -6.20 13.82 -45.09
N ASP A 39 -5.10 14.51 -45.37
CA ASP A 39 -5.11 15.92 -45.73
C ASP A 39 -4.03 16.20 -46.80
N GLU A 40 -4.37 17.19 -47.63
CA GLU A 40 -3.68 17.76 -48.79
C GLU A 40 -3.97 17.10 -50.16
N ASN A 41 -4.55 17.77 -51.18
CA ASN A 41 -4.45 19.19 -51.51
C ASN A 41 -5.56 19.73 -52.46
N GLU A 42 -5.97 20.97 -52.16
CA GLU A 42 -6.21 22.13 -53.07
C GLU A 42 -7.34 22.13 -54.15
N LYS A 43 -8.39 22.96 -53.93
CA LYS A 43 -8.43 24.39 -54.37
C LYS A 43 -9.74 25.14 -54.07
N ASN A 44 -9.55 26.36 -53.54
CA ASN A 44 -10.32 27.61 -53.69
C ASN A 44 -11.55 27.92 -52.80
N SER A 45 -11.24 28.62 -51.70
CA SER A 45 -11.64 30.02 -51.39
C SER A 45 -13.11 30.46 -51.46
N ALA A 46 -13.71 30.76 -50.30
CA ALA A 46 -13.97 32.14 -49.87
C ALA A 46 -14.68 32.22 -48.49
N SER A 47 -13.94 32.76 -47.51
CA SER A 47 -14.35 33.66 -46.43
C SER A 47 -15.77 33.58 -45.82
N SER A 48 -15.85 33.22 -44.53
CA SER A 48 -16.25 34.16 -43.45
C SER A 48 -16.38 33.44 -42.09
N THR A 49 -15.47 33.79 -41.17
CA THR A 49 -15.66 33.73 -39.70
C THR A 49 -16.48 34.96 -39.25
N PRO A 50 -16.88 35.13 -37.97
CA PRO A 50 -16.92 34.21 -36.83
C PRO A 50 -18.23 34.31 -35.98
N SER A 51 -18.48 33.38 -35.07
CA SER A 51 -19.08 33.74 -33.78
C SER A 51 -18.85 32.66 -32.71
N SER A 52 -18.32 33.16 -31.60
CA SER A 52 -18.05 32.57 -30.30
C SER A 52 -19.30 31.96 -29.66
N ASP A 53 -19.19 30.78 -29.04
CA ASP A 53 -19.19 30.68 -27.58
C ASP A 53 -19.09 29.25 -27.03
N ASN A 54 -18.52 29.21 -25.84
CA ASN A 54 -18.06 28.11 -24.99
C ASN A 54 -18.96 26.87 -24.79
N VAL A 55 -18.26 25.72 -24.80
CA VAL A 55 -18.17 24.71 -23.72
C VAL A 55 -19.48 24.23 -23.08
N HIS A 56 -19.90 23.02 -23.46
CA HIS A 56 -20.20 21.90 -22.54
C HIS A 56 -20.27 20.59 -23.34
N SER A 57 -19.13 19.90 -23.47
CA SER A 57 -19.10 18.51 -23.93
C SER A 57 -19.61 17.63 -22.80
N SER A 58 -20.90 17.32 -22.84
CA SER A 58 -21.50 16.20 -22.13
C SER A 58 -20.81 14.90 -22.54
N ALA A 59 -20.55 14.06 -21.55
CA ALA A 59 -20.05 12.70 -21.74
C ALA A 59 -20.90 11.98 -22.79
N ALA A 60 -20.24 11.50 -23.85
CA ALA A 60 -20.87 10.68 -24.87
C ALA A 60 -21.42 9.40 -24.22
N GLU A 61 -22.74 9.23 -24.28
CA GLU A 61 -23.37 7.92 -24.07
C GLU A 61 -22.79 6.91 -25.07
N PRO A 62 -22.53 5.66 -24.67
CA PRO A 62 -22.08 4.63 -25.59
C PRO A 62 -23.18 4.35 -26.63
N ASP A 63 -22.79 4.23 -27.89
CA ASP A 63 -23.63 3.95 -29.08
C ASP A 63 -24.52 2.70 -28.90
N LEU A 64 -25.67 2.85 -28.22
CA LEU A 64 -26.68 1.80 -28.04
C LEU A 64 -27.25 1.37 -29.41
N SER A 65 -27.45 2.34 -30.32
CA SER A 65 -28.03 2.11 -31.65
C SER A 65 -27.21 1.14 -32.52
N ALA A 66 -25.87 1.21 -32.44
CA ALA A 66 -24.96 0.32 -33.17
C ALA A 66 -24.92 -1.10 -32.57
N SER A 67 -25.27 -1.24 -31.29
CA SER A 67 -25.37 -2.54 -30.61
C SER A 67 -26.69 -3.24 -30.96
N TYR A 68 -27.80 -2.49 -31.03
CA TYR A 68 -29.09 -3.01 -31.48
C TYR A 68 -29.10 -3.42 -32.95
N SER A 69 -28.41 -2.68 -33.84
CA SER A 69 -28.31 -3.06 -35.24
C SER A 69 -27.58 -4.40 -35.42
N ARG A 70 -26.43 -4.58 -34.75
CA ARG A 70 -25.69 -5.85 -34.75
C ARG A 70 -26.50 -7.02 -34.19
N PHE A 71 -27.29 -6.79 -33.14
CA PHE A 71 -28.17 -7.80 -32.57
C PHE A 71 -29.32 -8.15 -33.55
N SER A 72 -29.90 -7.15 -34.21
CA SER A 72 -30.95 -7.37 -35.22
C SER A 72 -30.46 -8.19 -36.42
N GLU A 73 -29.22 -7.95 -36.89
CA GLU A 73 -28.57 -8.74 -37.94
C GLU A 73 -28.31 -10.19 -37.49
N PHE A 74 -27.97 -10.40 -36.22
CA PHE A 74 -27.82 -11.75 -35.67
C PHE A 74 -29.16 -12.50 -35.64
N ILE A 75 -30.24 -11.85 -35.21
CA ILE A 75 -31.59 -12.44 -35.22
C ILE A 75 -32.03 -12.77 -36.67
N GLU A 76 -31.70 -11.95 -37.66
CA GLU A 76 -31.96 -12.27 -39.08
C GLU A 76 -31.24 -13.54 -39.55
N ARG A 77 -29.98 -13.75 -39.13
CA ARG A 77 -29.24 -14.98 -39.43
C ARG A 77 -29.89 -16.20 -38.79
N GLN A 78 -30.41 -16.06 -37.57
CA GLN A 78 -31.14 -17.14 -36.90
C GLN A 78 -32.51 -17.42 -37.55
N ILE A 79 -33.24 -16.38 -37.97
CA ILE A 79 -34.51 -16.54 -38.71
C ILE A 79 -34.28 -17.25 -40.05
N THR A 80 -33.24 -16.88 -40.79
CA THR A 80 -32.89 -17.53 -42.06
C THR A 80 -32.46 -18.98 -41.84
N HIS A 81 -31.71 -19.27 -40.77
CA HIS A 81 -31.39 -20.63 -40.35
C HIS A 81 -32.66 -21.44 -40.01
N ALA A 82 -33.58 -20.86 -39.22
CA ALA A 82 -34.87 -21.46 -38.89
C ALA A 82 -35.66 -21.82 -40.17
N ILE A 83 -35.80 -20.88 -41.10
CA ILE A 83 -36.51 -21.09 -42.37
C ILE A 83 -35.87 -22.20 -43.21
N ASN A 84 -34.54 -22.25 -43.26
CA ASN A 84 -33.80 -23.27 -44.01
C ASN A 84 -33.95 -24.66 -43.35
N SER A 85 -33.92 -24.73 -42.02
CA SER A 85 -34.16 -25.96 -41.26
C SER A 85 -35.60 -26.46 -41.41
N VAL A 86 -36.61 -25.58 -41.44
CA VAL A 86 -38.00 -25.95 -41.75
C VAL A 86 -38.11 -26.52 -43.16
N LYS A 87 -37.48 -25.89 -44.16
CA LYS A 87 -37.51 -26.40 -45.55
C LYS A 87 -36.85 -27.78 -45.68
N ALA A 88 -35.72 -27.99 -45.01
CA ALA A 88 -35.02 -29.27 -45.00
C ALA A 88 -35.84 -30.37 -44.30
N LYS A 89 -36.42 -30.06 -43.14
CA LYS A 89 -37.24 -31.01 -42.36
C LYS A 89 -38.61 -31.29 -42.97
N LEU A 90 -39.16 -30.35 -43.76
CA LEU A 90 -40.36 -30.57 -44.55
C LEU A 90 -40.12 -31.57 -45.69
N GLN A 91 -38.91 -31.58 -46.28
CA GLN A 91 -38.51 -32.59 -47.26
C GLN A 91 -38.35 -33.98 -46.63
N GLU A 92 -37.98 -34.04 -45.35
CA GLU A 92 -37.81 -35.26 -44.55
C GLU A 92 -39.13 -35.82 -43.99
N LYS A 93 -40.27 -35.12 -44.17
CA LYS A 93 -41.60 -35.46 -43.62
C LYS A 93 -41.66 -35.60 -42.08
N ASP A 94 -40.77 -34.94 -41.35
CA ASP A 94 -40.81 -34.90 -39.89
C ASP A 94 -41.69 -33.75 -39.40
N GLU A 95 -42.98 -34.05 -39.17
CA GLU A 95 -43.97 -33.04 -38.81
C GLU A 95 -43.65 -32.34 -37.48
N ALA A 96 -43.16 -33.08 -36.47
CA ALA A 96 -42.83 -32.56 -35.14
C ALA A 96 -41.58 -31.67 -35.14
N ALA A 97 -40.54 -32.03 -35.91
CA ALA A 97 -39.41 -31.12 -36.07
C ALA A 97 -39.82 -29.85 -36.84
N THR A 98 -40.72 -29.96 -37.83
CA THR A 98 -41.18 -28.78 -38.57
C THR A 98 -42.04 -27.83 -37.74
N THR A 99 -42.87 -28.31 -36.80
CA THR A 99 -43.65 -27.44 -35.89
C THR A 99 -42.71 -26.69 -34.95
N LYS A 100 -41.73 -27.38 -34.35
CA LYS A 100 -40.72 -26.76 -33.46
C LYS A 100 -39.93 -25.65 -34.13
N PHE A 101 -39.39 -25.89 -35.34
CA PHE A 101 -38.64 -24.85 -36.06
C PHE A 101 -39.54 -23.72 -36.59
N LYS A 102 -40.84 -23.98 -36.85
CA LYS A 102 -41.81 -22.94 -37.16
C LYS A 102 -42.09 -22.04 -35.95
N ILE A 103 -42.30 -22.63 -34.77
CA ILE A 103 -42.52 -21.89 -33.50
C ILE A 103 -41.29 -21.05 -33.15
N TRP A 104 -40.09 -21.62 -33.27
CA TRP A 104 -38.84 -20.90 -33.04
C TRP A 104 -38.64 -19.75 -34.03
N GLY A 105 -38.92 -19.99 -35.33
CA GLY A 105 -38.85 -18.96 -36.36
C GLY A 105 -39.87 -17.83 -36.19
N THR A 106 -41.09 -18.13 -35.71
CA THR A 106 -42.11 -17.10 -35.43
C THR A 106 -41.79 -16.30 -34.17
N LEU A 107 -41.17 -16.92 -33.15
CA LEU A 107 -40.69 -16.25 -31.94
C LEU A 107 -39.56 -15.25 -32.26
N LEU A 108 -38.54 -15.69 -32.99
CA LEU A 108 -37.43 -14.81 -33.42
C LEU A 108 -37.91 -13.65 -34.29
N LYS A 109 -38.95 -13.88 -35.11
CA LYS A 109 -39.57 -12.82 -35.93
C LYS A 109 -40.37 -11.82 -35.09
N ALA A 110 -40.98 -12.28 -33.99
CA ALA A 110 -41.65 -11.40 -33.02
C ALA A 110 -40.63 -10.57 -32.25
N GLU A 111 -39.55 -11.19 -31.77
CA GLU A 111 -38.45 -10.54 -31.07
C GLU A 111 -37.78 -9.45 -31.94
N LYS A 112 -37.45 -9.77 -33.19
CA LYS A 112 -36.97 -8.78 -34.16
C LYS A 112 -37.95 -7.61 -34.34
N ALA A 113 -39.24 -7.90 -34.45
CA ALA A 113 -40.27 -6.88 -34.64
C ALA A 113 -40.48 -6.00 -33.40
N ILE A 114 -40.15 -6.49 -32.21
CA ILE A 114 -40.16 -5.71 -30.96
C ILE A 114 -38.93 -4.80 -30.92
N ILE A 115 -37.74 -5.34 -31.21
CA ILE A 115 -36.47 -4.60 -31.18
C ILE A 115 -36.41 -3.49 -32.23
N ILE A 116 -36.90 -3.75 -33.45
CA ILE A 116 -36.92 -2.74 -34.53
C ILE A 116 -37.95 -1.63 -34.25
N ASN A 117 -38.94 -1.88 -33.39
CA ASN A 117 -40.11 -1.02 -33.24
C ASN A 117 -40.25 -0.39 -31.85
N GLU A 118 -39.14 -0.25 -31.11
CA GLU A 118 -39.04 0.46 -29.82
C GLU A 118 -39.48 1.95 -29.89
N ASN A 119 -39.78 2.48 -31.09
CA ASN A 119 -40.42 3.80 -31.26
C ASN A 119 -41.94 3.80 -31.06
N SER A 120 -42.60 2.64 -30.91
CA SER A 120 -44.05 2.60 -30.63
C SER A 120 -44.30 2.04 -29.23
N GLN A 121 -44.83 2.89 -28.35
CA GLN A 121 -45.08 2.63 -26.92
C GLN A 121 -46.06 1.48 -26.60
N ASN A 122 -46.34 0.54 -27.52
CA ASN A 122 -47.29 -0.56 -27.31
C ASN A 122 -46.85 -1.86 -28.01
N PRO A 123 -46.08 -2.75 -27.34
CA PRO A 123 -45.69 -4.06 -27.87
C PRO A 123 -46.81 -5.11 -27.85
N ARG A 124 -47.88 -4.87 -27.09
CA ARG A 124 -49.01 -5.80 -26.88
C ARG A 124 -49.73 -6.28 -28.16
N PRO A 125 -50.09 -5.44 -29.15
CA PRO A 125 -50.77 -5.90 -30.36
C PRO A 125 -49.89 -6.77 -31.28
N ILE A 126 -48.58 -6.52 -31.29
CA ILE A 126 -47.60 -7.30 -32.07
C ILE A 126 -47.45 -8.68 -31.42
N LEU A 127 -47.28 -8.71 -30.10
CA LEU A 127 -47.21 -9.94 -29.32
C LEU A 127 -48.48 -10.79 -29.48
N ASN A 128 -49.68 -10.19 -29.37
CA ASN A 128 -50.95 -10.90 -29.52
C ASN A 128 -51.11 -11.57 -30.89
N ARG A 129 -50.65 -10.91 -31.97
CA ARG A 129 -50.68 -11.49 -33.32
C ARG A 129 -49.72 -12.68 -33.46
N PHE A 130 -48.54 -12.61 -32.87
CA PHE A 130 -47.56 -13.71 -32.93
C PHE A 130 -47.89 -14.85 -31.97
N LEU A 131 -48.43 -14.55 -30.78
CA LEU A 131 -48.96 -15.54 -29.83
C LEU A 131 -50.14 -16.31 -30.41
N ALA A 132 -51.07 -15.65 -31.10
CA ALA A 132 -52.16 -16.35 -31.80
C ALA A 132 -51.64 -17.32 -32.88
N SER A 133 -50.55 -16.97 -33.58
CA SER A 133 -49.89 -17.85 -34.55
C SER A 133 -49.15 -19.01 -33.90
N ILE A 134 -48.59 -18.82 -32.70
CA ILE A 134 -47.91 -19.86 -31.93
C ILE A 134 -48.93 -20.83 -31.34
N LEU A 135 -50.04 -20.31 -30.78
CA LEU A 135 -51.15 -21.12 -30.27
C LEU A 135 -51.80 -21.97 -31.36
N ALA A 136 -52.01 -21.43 -32.56
CA ALA A 136 -52.53 -22.19 -33.70
C ALA A 136 -51.57 -23.31 -34.17
N ALA A 137 -50.25 -23.10 -34.03
CA ALA A 137 -49.25 -24.12 -34.36
C ALA A 137 -49.16 -25.22 -33.28
N LEU A 138 -49.33 -24.86 -32.01
CA LEU A 138 -49.40 -25.77 -30.87
C LEU A 138 -50.71 -26.57 -30.81
N GLU A 139 -51.85 -25.97 -31.21
CA GLU A 139 -53.13 -26.67 -31.32
C GLU A 139 -53.06 -27.85 -32.29
N PHE A 140 -52.23 -27.75 -33.34
CA PHE A 140 -51.99 -28.83 -34.31
C PHE A 140 -51.26 -30.03 -33.68
N GLU A 141 -50.41 -29.79 -32.67
CA GLU A 141 -49.67 -30.80 -31.91
C GLU A 141 -50.51 -31.36 -30.74
N SER A 142 -51.43 -30.55 -30.19
CA SER A 142 -52.34 -30.90 -29.09
C SER A 142 -53.38 -31.97 -29.43
N ARG A 143 -53.60 -32.28 -30.72
CA ARG A 143 -54.49 -33.39 -31.11
C ARG A 143 -53.93 -34.76 -30.73
N ASN A 144 -52.64 -34.88 -30.39
CA ASN A 144 -51.98 -36.14 -30.07
C ASN A 144 -51.33 -36.19 -28.67
N THR A 145 -51.45 -35.17 -27.83
CA THR A 145 -50.87 -35.15 -26.48
C THR A 145 -51.94 -34.84 -25.42
N LYS A 146 -51.93 -35.58 -24.30
CA LYS A 146 -52.90 -35.37 -23.22
C LYS A 146 -52.60 -34.03 -22.55
N LYS A 147 -53.65 -33.25 -22.27
CA LYS A 147 -53.58 -31.92 -21.63
C LYS A 147 -52.68 -31.88 -20.37
N SER A 148 -52.65 -32.97 -19.59
CA SER A 148 -51.81 -33.11 -18.39
C SER A 148 -50.31 -33.14 -18.68
N ASP A 149 -49.91 -33.71 -19.81
CA ASP A 149 -48.49 -33.81 -20.19
C ASP A 149 -47.99 -32.45 -20.68
N LEU A 150 -48.88 -31.66 -21.27
CA LEU A 150 -48.61 -30.27 -21.65
C LEU A 150 -48.49 -29.37 -20.40
N GLU A 151 -49.40 -29.50 -19.43
CA GLU A 151 -49.32 -28.73 -18.17
C GLU A 151 -48.03 -29.03 -17.41
N LYS A 152 -47.62 -30.30 -17.31
CA LYS A 152 -46.33 -30.68 -16.71
C LYS A 152 -45.14 -30.15 -17.50
N SER A 153 -45.15 -30.27 -18.83
CA SER A 153 -44.07 -29.73 -19.66
C SER A 153 -43.98 -28.20 -19.56
N LEU A 154 -45.09 -27.51 -19.32
CA LEU A 154 -45.13 -26.06 -19.17
C LEU A 154 -44.63 -25.63 -17.79
N GLU A 155 -44.90 -26.41 -16.75
CA GLU A 155 -44.36 -26.22 -15.40
C GLU A 155 -42.86 -26.53 -15.32
N GLU A 156 -42.39 -27.59 -15.99
CA GLU A 156 -40.96 -27.89 -16.17
C GLU A 156 -40.24 -26.76 -16.93
N LEU A 157 -40.86 -26.24 -18.00
CA LEU A 157 -40.29 -25.15 -18.79
C LEU A 157 -40.26 -23.82 -17.99
N ASP A 158 -41.26 -23.56 -17.15
CA ASP A 158 -41.27 -22.38 -16.27
C ASP A 158 -40.17 -22.48 -15.19
N GLN A 159 -39.96 -23.66 -14.62
CA GLN A 159 -38.84 -23.91 -13.70
C GLN A 159 -37.48 -23.76 -14.39
N GLU A 160 -37.32 -24.29 -15.59
CA GLU A 160 -36.10 -24.11 -16.40
C GLU A 160 -35.87 -22.63 -16.75
N PHE A 161 -36.94 -21.88 -17.02
CA PHE A 161 -36.86 -20.45 -17.30
C PHE A 161 -36.42 -19.65 -16.07
N MET A 162 -36.97 -19.95 -14.89
CA MET A 162 -36.56 -19.32 -13.63
C MET A 162 -35.10 -19.62 -13.31
N GLN A 163 -34.66 -20.88 -13.45
CA GLN A 163 -33.26 -21.26 -13.27
C GLN A 163 -32.33 -20.56 -14.28
N ALA A 164 -32.72 -20.49 -15.57
CA ALA A 164 -31.96 -19.78 -16.58
C ALA A 164 -31.90 -18.26 -16.29
N GLY A 165 -32.97 -17.69 -15.74
CA GLY A 165 -33.03 -16.30 -15.29
C GLY A 165 -32.06 -16.03 -14.14
N GLU A 166 -32.00 -16.89 -13.13
CA GLU A 166 -31.03 -16.81 -12.03
C GLU A 166 -29.58 -16.93 -12.53
N VAL A 167 -29.32 -17.85 -13.46
CA VAL A 167 -27.99 -18.00 -14.10
C VAL A 167 -27.62 -16.75 -14.91
N LEU A 168 -28.57 -16.14 -15.61
CA LEU A 168 -28.32 -14.88 -16.33
C LEU A 168 -28.02 -13.73 -15.37
N LEU A 169 -28.76 -13.62 -14.27
CA LEU A 169 -28.57 -12.57 -13.28
C LEU A 169 -27.23 -12.71 -12.54
N THR A 170 -26.83 -13.94 -12.19
CA THR A 170 -25.50 -14.20 -11.63
C THR A 170 -24.38 -13.92 -12.63
N LYS A 171 -24.58 -14.22 -13.91
CA LYS A 171 -23.63 -13.87 -14.97
C LYS A 171 -23.52 -12.36 -15.19
N GLU A 172 -24.64 -11.63 -15.14
CA GLU A 172 -24.65 -10.17 -15.21
C GLU A 172 -23.87 -9.55 -14.05
N ASN A 173 -24.11 -10.03 -12.83
CA ASN A 173 -23.35 -9.61 -11.64
C ASN A 173 -21.84 -9.92 -11.77
N LEU A 174 -21.48 -11.07 -12.32
CA LEU A 174 -20.08 -11.42 -12.57
C LEU A 174 -19.43 -10.50 -13.61
N ILE A 175 -20.15 -10.14 -14.68
CA ILE A 175 -19.68 -9.18 -15.69
C ILE A 175 -19.50 -7.79 -15.08
N ALA A 176 -20.42 -7.35 -14.22
CA ALA A 176 -20.31 -6.08 -13.52
C ALA A 176 -19.07 -6.05 -12.60
N ASN A 177 -18.84 -7.11 -11.83
CA ASN A 177 -17.64 -7.26 -10.99
C ASN A 177 -16.37 -7.29 -11.82
N GLN A 178 -16.36 -8.01 -12.95
CA GLN A 178 -15.22 -8.05 -13.86
C GLN A 178 -14.92 -6.65 -14.43
N LYS A 179 -15.95 -5.89 -14.79
CA LYS A 179 -15.79 -4.51 -15.27
C LYS A 179 -15.18 -3.59 -14.20
N GLN A 180 -15.65 -3.70 -12.95
CA GLN A 180 -15.08 -2.94 -11.84
C GLN A 180 -13.62 -3.31 -11.60
N LEU A 181 -13.28 -4.60 -11.60
CA LEU A 181 -11.90 -5.06 -11.46
C LEU A 181 -10.99 -4.57 -12.60
N HIS A 182 -11.50 -4.52 -13.82
CA HIS A 182 -10.75 -3.94 -14.94
C HIS A 182 -10.49 -2.43 -14.77
N GLU A 183 -11.47 -1.69 -14.24
CA GLU A 183 -11.30 -0.26 -13.95
C GLU A 183 -10.27 -0.04 -12.82
N ASP A 184 -10.33 -0.84 -11.77
CA ASP A 184 -9.36 -0.80 -10.66
C ASP A 184 -7.94 -1.12 -11.14
N LEU A 185 -7.78 -2.17 -11.96
CA LEU A 185 -6.50 -2.51 -12.58
C LEU A 185 -5.99 -1.37 -13.47
N ARG A 186 -6.86 -0.75 -14.26
CA ARG A 186 -6.50 0.39 -15.12
C ARG A 186 -6.03 1.57 -14.28
N SER A 187 -6.74 1.90 -13.21
CA SER A 187 -6.36 2.99 -12.29
C SER A 187 -5.00 2.71 -11.62
N ASN A 188 -4.73 1.46 -11.25
CA ASN A 188 -3.47 1.07 -10.65
C ASN A 188 -2.31 1.11 -11.66
N ILE A 189 -2.55 0.67 -12.90
CA ILE A 189 -1.59 0.82 -14.01
C ILE A 189 -1.28 2.30 -14.25
N GLU A 190 -2.26 3.20 -14.19
CA GLU A 190 -2.01 4.63 -14.32
C GLU A 190 -1.18 5.20 -13.15
N ARG A 191 -1.47 4.78 -11.91
CA ARG A 191 -0.68 5.19 -10.72
C ARG A 191 0.76 4.71 -10.83
N THR A 192 0.99 3.46 -11.22
CA THR A 192 2.34 2.91 -11.41
C THR A 192 3.07 3.61 -12.55
N LYS A 193 2.41 3.92 -13.67
CA LYS A 193 2.97 4.73 -14.76
C LYS A 193 3.39 6.12 -14.28
N LYS A 194 2.59 6.77 -13.43
CA LYS A 194 2.96 8.05 -12.80
C LYS A 194 4.19 7.93 -11.89
N ARG A 195 4.27 6.86 -11.07
CA ARG A 195 5.45 6.59 -10.22
C ARG A 195 6.71 6.35 -11.06
N ILE A 196 6.61 5.60 -12.16
CA ILE A 196 7.72 5.38 -13.10
C ILE A 196 8.17 6.71 -13.71
N ALA A 197 7.24 7.59 -14.10
CA ALA A 197 7.58 8.91 -14.61
C ALA A 197 8.32 9.77 -13.57
N GLN A 198 7.90 9.72 -12.29
CA GLN A 198 8.58 10.39 -11.19
C GLN A 198 9.99 9.81 -10.94
N LEU A 199 10.15 8.49 -10.98
CA LEU A 199 11.46 7.84 -10.90
C LEU A 199 12.37 8.30 -12.03
N GLY A 200 11.88 8.38 -13.27
CA GLY A 200 12.66 8.91 -14.39
C GLY A 200 13.09 10.37 -14.22
N ILE A 201 12.29 11.21 -13.52
CA ILE A 201 12.71 12.57 -13.15
C ILE A 201 13.85 12.51 -12.11
N LYS A 202 13.72 11.64 -11.10
CA LYS A 202 14.75 11.45 -10.06
C LYS A 202 16.05 10.88 -10.61
N GLU A 203 16.00 9.98 -11.58
CA GLU A 203 17.19 9.48 -12.28
C GLU A 203 17.92 10.60 -13.05
N ARG A 204 17.17 11.49 -13.72
CA ARG A 204 17.76 12.66 -14.38
C ARG A 204 18.38 13.63 -13.38
N GLU A 205 17.73 13.84 -12.23
CA GLU A 205 18.26 14.66 -11.15
C GLU A 205 19.55 14.06 -10.56
N LEU A 206 19.59 12.75 -10.33
CA LEU A 206 20.79 12.03 -9.90
C LEU A 206 21.92 12.13 -10.94
N ALA A 207 21.61 12.00 -12.24
CA ALA A 207 22.61 12.17 -13.29
C ALA A 207 23.19 13.60 -13.29
N ARG A 208 22.35 14.62 -13.10
CA ARG A 208 22.78 16.01 -12.97
C ARG A 208 23.68 16.22 -11.75
N LEU A 209 23.29 15.70 -10.58
CA LEU A 209 24.07 15.81 -9.35
C LEU A 209 25.42 15.09 -9.45
N LYS A 210 25.47 13.93 -10.13
CA LYS A 210 26.74 13.25 -10.42
C LYS A 210 27.65 14.07 -11.33
N ALA A 211 27.10 14.71 -12.37
CA ALA A 211 27.88 15.59 -13.23
C ALA A 211 28.44 16.81 -12.46
N GLU A 212 27.63 17.39 -11.56
CA GLU A 212 28.07 18.48 -10.70
C GLU A 212 29.14 18.04 -9.69
N GLN A 213 28.99 16.86 -9.10
CA GLN A 213 29.99 16.27 -8.22
C GLN A 213 31.33 16.03 -8.95
N ASN A 214 31.29 15.50 -10.18
CA ASN A 214 32.49 15.32 -10.99
C ASN A 214 33.15 16.65 -11.33
N LYS A 215 32.37 17.68 -11.69
CA LYS A 215 32.87 19.03 -11.94
C LYS A 215 33.54 19.63 -10.70
N LEU A 216 32.94 19.46 -9.53
CA LEU A 216 33.54 19.91 -8.26
C LEU A 216 34.82 19.14 -7.93
N ARG A 217 34.87 17.83 -8.22
CA ARG A 217 36.10 17.04 -8.08
C ARG A 217 37.21 17.54 -9.01
N GLU A 218 36.92 17.77 -10.28
CA GLU A 218 37.89 18.34 -11.24
C GLU A 218 38.37 19.73 -10.80
N GLN A 219 37.48 20.56 -10.24
CA GLN A 219 37.87 21.86 -9.67
C GLN A 219 38.81 21.70 -8.47
N ILE A 220 38.51 20.79 -7.54
CA ILE A 220 39.40 20.50 -6.39
C ILE A 220 40.75 19.98 -6.88
N GLU A 221 40.77 19.09 -7.88
CA GLU A 221 41.99 18.52 -8.43
C GLU A 221 42.83 19.60 -9.14
N SER A 222 42.18 20.50 -9.88
CA SER A 222 42.84 21.66 -10.49
C SER A 222 43.42 22.62 -9.44
N ILE A 223 42.69 22.91 -8.36
CA ILE A 223 43.19 23.76 -7.26
C ILE A 223 44.37 23.08 -6.56
N ASN A 224 44.31 21.77 -6.33
CA ASN A 224 45.40 21.01 -5.76
C ASN A 224 46.64 21.02 -6.67
N HIS A 225 46.49 20.91 -7.99
CA HIS A 225 47.60 21.06 -8.93
C HIS A 225 48.16 22.48 -8.97
N HIS A 226 47.32 23.52 -8.87
CA HIS A 226 47.80 24.91 -8.77
C HIS A 226 48.50 25.18 -7.42
N SER A 227 48.14 24.46 -6.35
CA SER A 227 48.83 24.54 -5.05
C SER A 227 50.19 23.83 -5.04
N ALA A 228 50.39 22.82 -5.91
CA ALA A 228 51.64 22.09 -6.03
C ALA A 228 52.73 22.85 -6.82
N TYR A 229 52.34 23.86 -7.61
CA TYR A 229 53.26 24.68 -8.43
C TYR A 229 53.53 26.08 -7.88
N ALA A 230 52.86 26.50 -6.80
CA ALA A 230 53.03 27.84 -6.23
C ALA A 230 53.95 27.81 -5.00
N LEU A 231 55.26 27.68 -5.24
CA LEU A 231 56.28 28.06 -4.28
C LEU A 231 57.02 29.27 -4.85
N ASP A 232 56.50 30.48 -4.62
CA ASP A 232 57.21 31.62 -4.02
C ASP A 232 56.34 32.89 -4.04
N VAL A 233 56.60 33.77 -3.07
CA VAL A 233 56.12 35.17 -2.91
C VAL A 233 54.80 35.41 -2.13
N THR A 234 54.99 36.04 -0.97
CA THR A 234 54.06 36.64 0.02
C THR A 234 53.35 37.92 -0.47
N PRO A 235 52.51 38.63 0.34
CA PRO A 235 51.29 38.24 1.06
C PRO A 235 50.12 39.25 0.82
N GLU A 236 48.86 38.81 0.71
CA GLU A 236 47.58 39.56 0.94
C GLU A 236 46.45 38.75 0.27
N ALA A 237 45.28 38.43 0.81
CA ALA A 237 44.61 38.75 2.06
C ALA A 237 43.94 37.45 2.57
N ARG A 238 44.00 37.22 3.89
CA ARG A 238 43.36 36.06 4.54
C ARG A 238 41.85 36.24 4.60
N THR A 239 41.10 35.51 3.78
CA THR A 239 39.73 35.10 4.16
C THR A 239 39.84 33.79 4.94
N SER A 240 39.68 33.92 6.25
CA SER A 240 39.73 32.81 7.19
C SER A 240 38.55 31.86 6.96
N TYR A 241 38.81 30.72 6.32
CA TYR A 241 37.97 29.53 6.48
C TYR A 241 38.08 29.06 7.93
N THR A 242 37.08 29.43 8.72
CA THR A 242 36.92 29.00 10.10
C THR A 242 36.44 27.55 10.08
N LYS A 243 37.33 26.62 10.45
CA LYS A 243 36.91 25.32 11.02
C LYS A 243 35.86 25.62 12.10
N PRO A 244 34.72 24.91 12.17
CA PRO A 244 33.81 25.05 13.29
C PRO A 244 34.56 24.56 14.53
N LYS A 245 35.00 25.51 15.36
CA LYS A 245 35.52 25.19 16.70
C LYS A 245 34.36 24.53 17.43
N ALA A 246 34.56 23.29 17.88
CA ALA A 246 33.75 22.69 18.93
C ALA A 246 33.53 23.76 20.00
N GLN A 247 32.27 24.15 20.17
CA GLN A 247 31.90 25.20 21.10
C GLN A 247 32.21 24.67 22.50
N LYS A 248 33.37 25.04 23.04
CA LYS A 248 33.61 24.90 24.48
C LYS A 248 32.41 25.55 25.20
N PRO A 249 31.83 24.88 26.22
CA PRO A 249 30.63 25.36 26.89
C PRO A 249 30.87 26.77 27.41
N GLN A 250 29.89 27.67 27.24
CA GLN A 250 30.04 29.10 27.58
C GLN A 250 30.46 29.30 29.04
N SER A 251 30.03 28.42 29.94
CA SER A 251 30.47 28.35 31.34
C SER A 251 32.00 28.24 31.51
N SER A 252 32.68 27.47 30.66
CA SER A 252 34.15 27.34 30.70
C SER A 252 34.85 28.66 30.32
N ARG A 253 34.24 29.47 29.43
CA ARG A 253 34.75 30.79 29.06
C ARG A 253 34.52 31.80 30.17
N HIS A 254 33.37 31.76 30.83
CA HIS A 254 33.07 32.63 31.97
C HIS A 254 34.00 32.33 33.15
N LEU A 255 34.29 31.05 33.44
CA LEU A 255 35.27 30.65 34.46
C LEU A 255 36.68 31.11 34.12
N GLU A 256 37.10 30.95 32.87
CA GLU A 256 38.41 31.44 32.41
C GLU A 256 38.51 32.97 32.49
N SER A 257 37.42 33.70 32.18
CA SER A 257 37.36 35.16 32.33
C SER A 257 37.44 35.60 33.80
N LEU A 258 36.80 34.87 34.72
CA LEU A 258 36.84 35.14 36.15
C LEU A 258 38.23 34.86 36.72
N LYS A 259 38.91 33.80 36.25
CA LYS A 259 40.31 33.51 36.58
C LYS A 259 41.26 34.62 36.11
N GLN A 260 41.06 35.12 34.90
CA GLN A 260 41.84 36.26 34.38
C GLN A 260 41.56 37.55 35.15
N LEU A 261 40.30 37.79 35.54
CA LEU A 261 39.89 38.96 36.32
C LEU A 261 40.49 38.92 37.73
N SER A 262 40.45 37.76 38.38
CA SER A 262 41.10 37.50 39.66
C SER A 262 42.62 37.72 39.59
N ALA A 263 43.30 37.20 38.56
CA ALA A 263 44.73 37.45 38.35
C ALA A 263 45.03 38.94 38.16
N ARG A 264 44.17 39.68 37.47
CA ARG A 264 44.31 41.14 37.34
C ARG A 264 44.07 41.85 38.67
N GLN A 265 43.09 41.43 39.49
CA GLN A 265 42.83 42.01 40.82
C GLN A 265 44.06 41.82 41.72
N GLN A 266 44.66 40.62 41.69
CA GLN A 266 45.89 40.31 42.40
C GLN A 266 47.03 41.29 42.03
N THR A 267 47.25 41.55 40.73
CA THR A 267 48.28 42.52 40.30
C THR A 267 48.01 43.96 40.74
N VAL A 268 46.74 44.38 40.85
CA VAL A 268 46.39 45.73 41.34
C VAL A 268 46.59 45.81 42.85
N ILE A 269 46.26 44.75 43.59
CA ILE A 269 46.51 44.65 45.04
C ILE A 269 48.01 44.70 45.33
N GLU A 270 48.83 43.95 44.59
CA GLU A 270 50.30 43.97 44.74
C GLU A 270 50.87 45.39 44.51
N LYS A 271 50.38 46.09 43.47
CA LYS A 271 50.78 47.49 43.22
C LYS A 271 50.33 48.46 44.30
N LEU A 272 49.15 48.23 44.89
CA LEU A 272 48.66 49.02 46.04
C LEU A 272 49.50 48.74 47.30
N GLN A 273 49.90 47.50 47.54
CA GLN A 273 50.79 47.14 48.64
C GLN A 273 52.17 47.78 48.48
N GLU A 274 52.76 47.72 47.29
CA GLU A 274 54.03 48.38 46.98
C GLU A 274 53.95 49.91 47.14
N ALA A 275 52.83 50.52 46.71
CA ALA A 275 52.56 51.94 46.92
C ALA A 275 52.39 52.30 48.41
N LEU A 276 51.85 51.39 49.23
CA LEU A 276 51.69 51.59 50.67
C LEU A 276 53.02 51.44 51.43
N ASP A 277 53.85 50.48 51.04
CA ASP A 277 55.14 50.24 51.68
C ASP A 277 56.18 51.33 51.29
N SER A 278 56.11 51.87 50.08
CA SER A 278 56.88 53.06 49.68
C SER A 278 56.42 54.34 50.40
N GLN A 279 55.15 54.44 50.82
CA GLN A 279 54.67 55.56 51.63
C GLN A 279 55.23 55.55 53.06
N LYS A 280 55.45 54.36 53.65
CA LYS A 280 56.06 54.22 54.99
C LYS A 280 57.51 54.72 55.07
N THR A 281 58.20 54.86 53.93
CA THR A 281 59.61 55.30 53.87
C THR A 281 59.81 56.81 53.66
N GLY A 282 58.74 57.63 53.77
CA GLY A 282 58.88 59.05 54.13
C GLY A 282 58.79 60.10 53.01
N LYS A 283 58.16 59.82 51.86
CA LYS A 283 57.76 60.86 50.89
C LYS A 283 56.33 60.65 50.40
N SER A 284 55.36 61.18 51.15
CA SER A 284 53.96 61.23 50.73
C SER A 284 53.76 62.34 49.67
N ASN A 285 53.97 62.02 48.40
CA ASN A 285 53.61 62.93 47.31
C ASN A 285 52.12 62.77 46.97
N GLN A 286 51.42 63.88 46.69
CA GLN A 286 50.01 63.92 46.26
C GLN A 286 49.69 62.93 45.12
N THR A 287 50.67 62.68 44.25
CA THR A 287 50.60 61.73 43.13
C THR A 287 50.41 60.27 43.57
N HIS A 288 50.86 59.87 44.77
CA HIS A 288 50.63 58.53 45.32
C HIS A 288 49.21 58.35 45.87
N ILE A 289 48.61 59.40 46.42
CA ILE A 289 47.22 59.37 46.91
C ILE A 289 46.26 59.26 45.71
N GLU A 290 46.53 59.99 44.63
CA GLU A 290 45.75 59.92 43.40
C GLU A 290 45.88 58.55 42.71
N SER A 291 47.08 57.97 42.67
CA SER A 291 47.27 56.63 42.09
C SER A 291 46.62 55.51 42.93
N GLN A 292 46.64 55.64 44.27
CA GLN A 292 45.88 54.76 45.16
C GLN A 292 44.38 54.86 44.92
N LYS A 293 43.83 56.08 44.80
CA LYS A 293 42.40 56.30 44.52
C LYS A 293 41.98 55.67 43.19
N VAL A 294 42.76 55.86 42.12
CA VAL A 294 42.49 55.26 40.80
C VAL A 294 42.58 53.73 40.85
N ALA A 295 43.50 53.17 41.62
CA ALA A 295 43.63 51.73 41.78
C ALA A 295 42.46 51.12 42.60
N ILE A 296 41.96 51.83 43.62
CA ILE A 296 40.77 51.44 44.37
C ILE A 296 39.52 51.46 43.47
N GLU A 297 39.31 52.54 42.71
CA GLU A 297 38.19 52.65 41.75
C GLU A 297 38.25 51.54 40.69
N ARG A 298 39.46 51.18 40.24
CA ARG A 298 39.67 50.05 39.32
C ARG A 298 39.34 48.71 39.98
N LEU A 299 39.69 48.51 41.25
CA LEU A 299 39.32 47.31 41.99
C LEU A 299 37.82 47.21 42.22
N GLU A 300 37.15 48.31 42.55
CA GLU A 300 35.68 48.36 42.69
C GLU A 300 35.01 47.97 41.39
N ARG A 301 35.44 48.56 40.27
CA ARG A 301 34.93 48.20 38.93
C ARG A 301 35.15 46.72 38.62
N MET A 302 36.36 46.21 38.83
CA MET A 302 36.65 44.79 38.61
C MET A 302 35.86 43.88 39.54
N SER A 303 35.55 44.31 40.77
CA SER A 303 34.69 43.57 41.70
C SER A 303 33.24 43.51 41.20
N THR A 304 32.71 44.60 40.66
CA THR A 304 31.37 44.61 40.04
C THR A 304 31.32 43.70 38.80
N GLU A 305 32.39 43.69 37.99
CA GLU A 305 32.52 42.78 36.85
C GLU A 305 32.59 41.31 37.30
N SER A 306 33.30 40.98 38.39
CA SER A 306 33.32 39.63 38.98
C SER A 306 31.93 39.20 39.47
N LEU A 307 31.21 40.08 40.19
CA LEU A 307 29.87 39.78 40.70
C LEU A 307 28.88 39.50 39.57
N SER A 308 28.92 40.28 38.50
CA SER A 308 28.06 40.07 37.33
C SER A 308 28.35 38.74 36.63
N LEU A 309 29.63 38.35 36.49
CA LEU A 309 30.00 37.04 35.92
C LEU A 309 29.58 35.86 36.81
N ILE A 310 29.65 36.02 38.14
CA ILE A 310 29.19 35.01 39.10
C ILE A 310 27.67 34.85 39.02
N GLU A 311 26.93 35.97 38.92
CA GLU A 311 25.48 35.94 38.77
C GLU A 311 25.07 35.22 37.49
N GLN A 312 25.71 35.52 36.35
CA GLN A 312 25.50 34.83 35.08
C GLN A 312 25.77 33.33 35.19
N LEU A 313 26.91 32.92 35.76
CA LEU A 313 27.22 31.51 36.01
C LEU A 313 26.17 30.84 36.92
N SER A 314 25.65 31.54 37.94
CA SER A 314 24.60 30.99 38.80
C SER A 314 23.29 30.79 38.05
N THR A 315 22.93 31.71 37.15
CA THR A 315 21.73 31.57 36.32
C THR A 315 21.87 30.43 35.32
N GLU A 316 23.05 30.23 34.72
CA GLU A 316 23.36 29.08 33.87
C GLU A 316 23.31 27.76 34.65
N LEU A 317 23.79 27.75 35.89
CA LEU A 317 23.72 26.56 36.76
C LEU A 317 22.25 26.24 37.12
N ASN A 318 21.45 27.24 37.44
CA ASN A 318 20.03 27.05 37.71
C ASN A 318 19.25 26.57 36.48
N THR A 319 19.54 27.09 35.28
CA THR A 319 18.89 26.62 34.05
C THR A 319 19.32 25.21 33.68
N THR A 320 20.60 24.86 33.82
CA THR A 320 21.08 23.49 33.60
C THR A 320 20.49 22.50 34.60
N ASN A 321 20.34 22.87 35.88
CA ASN A 321 19.62 22.05 36.87
C ASN A 321 18.16 21.79 36.47
N LEU A 322 17.43 22.81 36.00
CA LEU A 322 16.06 22.63 35.49
C LEU A 322 16.01 21.69 34.28
N THR A 323 17.02 21.72 33.41
CA THR A 323 17.10 20.77 32.28
C THR A 323 17.44 19.34 32.73
N ILE A 324 18.23 19.19 33.79
CA ILE A 324 18.52 17.86 34.36
C ILE A 324 17.28 17.29 35.03
N GLU A 325 16.53 18.11 35.78
CA GLU A 325 15.28 17.70 36.42
C GLU A 325 14.24 17.26 35.37
N SER A 326 14.10 18.02 34.28
CA SER A 326 13.19 17.66 33.19
C SER A 326 13.62 16.39 32.46
N LEU A 327 14.92 16.20 32.21
CA LEU A 327 15.46 14.95 31.65
C LEU A 327 15.24 13.77 32.58
N LYS A 328 15.40 13.96 33.89
CA LYS A 328 15.13 12.91 34.89
C LYS A 328 13.64 12.53 34.91
N GLN A 329 12.76 13.52 34.77
CA GLN A 329 11.33 13.27 34.65
C GLN A 329 10.99 12.51 33.34
N ASP A 330 11.56 12.90 32.20
CA ASP A 330 11.36 12.20 30.91
C ASP A 330 11.92 10.76 30.93
N ILE A 331 13.08 10.53 31.57
CA ILE A 331 13.61 9.18 31.76
C ILE A 331 12.66 8.37 32.64
N SER A 332 12.13 8.95 33.72
CA SER A 332 11.21 8.23 34.61
C SER A 332 9.89 7.88 33.93
N SER A 333 9.35 8.74 33.06
CA SER A 333 8.13 8.46 32.31
C SER A 333 8.36 7.38 31.26
N LYS A 334 9.49 7.42 30.55
CA LYS A 334 9.88 6.38 29.59
C LYS A 334 10.13 5.04 30.24
N ASN A 335 10.76 5.00 31.42
CA ASN A 335 10.95 3.75 32.16
C ASN A 335 9.61 3.13 32.58
N LYS A 336 8.64 3.94 33.04
CA LYS A 336 7.29 3.44 33.33
C LYS A 336 6.59 2.91 32.08
N ALA A 337 6.71 3.62 30.95
CA ALA A 337 6.12 3.17 29.69
C ALA A 337 6.76 1.85 29.19
N LEU A 338 8.07 1.67 29.39
CA LEU A 338 8.76 0.41 29.08
C LEU A 338 8.27 -0.73 29.97
N GLU A 339 8.13 -0.49 31.27
CA GLU A 339 7.63 -1.47 32.23
C GLU A 339 6.19 -1.91 31.89
N GLU A 340 5.32 -0.97 31.49
CA GLU A 340 3.96 -1.27 31.02
C GLU A 340 3.94 -2.10 29.72
N ILE A 341 4.83 -1.81 28.77
CA ILE A 341 4.95 -2.57 27.52
C ILE A 341 5.47 -3.98 27.81
N GLU A 342 6.48 -4.12 28.67
CA GLU A 342 7.03 -5.41 29.07
C GLU A 342 5.98 -6.28 29.77
N GLN A 343 5.18 -5.69 30.65
CA GLN A 343 4.08 -6.39 31.30
C GLN A 343 3.04 -6.88 30.28
N ARG A 344 2.64 -6.03 29.32
CA ARG A 344 1.72 -6.43 28.26
C ARG A 344 2.28 -7.55 27.39
N LEU A 345 3.57 -7.54 27.09
CA LEU A 345 4.22 -8.57 26.29
C LEU A 345 4.20 -9.91 27.01
N LYS A 346 4.51 -9.93 28.32
CA LYS A 346 4.39 -11.13 29.17
C LYS A 346 2.96 -11.66 29.25
N GLU A 347 1.96 -10.77 29.35
CA GLU A 347 0.55 -11.15 29.35
C GLU A 347 0.10 -11.73 27.99
N THR A 348 0.57 -11.18 26.87
CA THR A 348 0.25 -11.70 25.53
C THR A 348 0.92 -13.03 25.23
N ASP A 349 2.18 -13.21 25.63
CA ASP A 349 2.92 -14.44 25.33
C ASP A 349 2.36 -15.63 26.13
N THR A 350 2.02 -15.41 27.40
CA THR A 350 1.37 -16.43 28.23
C THR A 350 -0.04 -16.79 27.72
N THR A 351 -0.82 -15.81 27.24
CA THR A 351 -2.15 -16.08 26.67
C THR A 351 -2.09 -16.81 25.33
N VAL A 352 -1.08 -16.54 24.49
CA VAL A 352 -0.90 -17.26 23.22
C VAL A 352 -0.47 -18.71 23.45
N ILE A 353 0.50 -18.95 24.35
CA ILE A 353 0.95 -20.32 24.67
C ILE A 353 -0.18 -21.14 25.31
N THR A 354 -0.90 -20.56 26.27
CA THR A 354 -2.05 -21.24 26.90
C THR A 354 -3.19 -21.46 25.91
N GLY A 355 -3.46 -20.50 25.02
CA GLY A 355 -4.41 -20.66 23.93
C GLY A 355 -4.05 -21.79 22.97
N LEU A 356 -2.79 -21.87 22.54
CA LEU A 356 -2.29 -22.95 21.69
C LEU A 356 -2.38 -24.31 22.39
N SER A 357 -1.98 -24.40 23.66
CA SER A 357 -2.10 -25.62 24.46
C SER A 357 -3.55 -26.07 24.64
N ASN A 358 -4.49 -25.14 24.86
CA ASN A 358 -5.91 -25.47 24.96
C ASN A 358 -6.50 -25.93 23.61
N ILE A 359 -6.13 -25.29 22.50
CA ILE A 359 -6.54 -25.75 21.16
C ILE A 359 -5.97 -27.14 20.87
N GLN A 360 -4.74 -27.41 21.28
CA GLN A 360 -4.10 -28.73 21.21
C GLN A 360 -4.91 -29.79 21.97
N ALA A 361 -5.28 -29.50 23.22
CA ALA A 361 -6.08 -30.38 24.07
C ALA A 361 -7.46 -30.67 23.46
N ASN A 362 -8.15 -29.63 22.97
CA ASN A 362 -9.46 -29.78 22.32
C ASN A 362 -9.38 -30.61 21.02
N LYS A 363 -8.31 -30.41 20.22
CA LYS A 363 -8.08 -31.22 19.00
C LYS A 363 -7.83 -32.68 19.35
N LYS A 364 -7.10 -32.95 20.45
CA LYS A 364 -6.84 -34.31 20.93
C LYS A 364 -8.13 -34.99 21.40
N GLU A 365 -8.96 -34.29 22.17
CA GLU A 365 -10.26 -34.82 22.63
C GLU A 365 -11.21 -35.12 21.46
N ALA A 366 -11.31 -34.22 20.48
CA ALA A 366 -12.10 -34.45 19.27
C ALA A 366 -11.58 -35.63 18.45
N PHE A 367 -10.25 -35.78 18.37
CA PHE A 367 -9.60 -36.89 17.67
C PHE A 367 -9.85 -38.23 18.38
N ASP A 368 -9.72 -38.26 19.71
CA ASP A 368 -10.01 -39.45 20.52
C ASP A 368 -11.48 -39.88 20.37
N SER A 369 -12.41 -38.91 20.25
CA SER A 369 -13.82 -39.19 19.96
C SER A 369 -14.06 -39.78 18.57
N ILE A 370 -13.33 -39.31 17.54
CA ILE A 370 -13.43 -39.87 16.18
C ILE A 370 -12.85 -41.28 16.15
N LYS A 371 -11.72 -41.51 16.81
CA LYS A 371 -11.08 -42.82 16.93
C LYS A 371 -12.01 -43.82 17.62
N LEU A 372 -12.65 -43.41 18.71
CA LEU A 372 -13.62 -44.23 19.44
C LEU A 372 -14.84 -44.59 18.56
N GLY A 373 -15.40 -43.61 17.84
CA GLY A 373 -16.49 -43.86 16.90
C GLY A 373 -16.11 -44.76 15.73
N LEU A 374 -14.85 -44.71 15.26
CA LEU A 374 -14.35 -45.60 14.21
C LEU A 374 -14.14 -47.02 14.73
N THR A 375 -13.63 -47.18 15.96
CA THR A 375 -13.50 -48.50 16.59
C THR A 375 -14.85 -49.15 16.87
N GLU A 376 -15.86 -48.37 17.30
CA GLU A 376 -17.22 -48.86 17.48
C GLU A 376 -17.86 -49.25 16.13
N ALA A 377 -17.68 -48.45 15.08
CA ALA A 377 -18.17 -48.77 13.74
C ALA A 377 -17.49 -50.01 13.12
N GLN A 378 -16.24 -50.29 13.50
CA GLN A 378 -15.49 -51.45 13.05
C GLN A 378 -15.92 -52.76 13.76
N GLU A 379 -16.52 -52.66 14.96
CA GLU A 379 -17.06 -53.81 15.68
C GLU A 379 -18.48 -54.22 15.22
N ASP A 380 -19.26 -53.29 14.65
CA ASP A 380 -20.69 -53.47 14.34
C ASP A 380 -21.02 -53.95 12.90
N GLU A 381 -20.14 -53.88 11.88
CA GLU A 381 -20.48 -54.20 10.48
C GLU A 381 -19.74 -55.39 9.81
N GLN A 382 -20.51 -56.23 9.11
CA GLN A 382 -20.06 -57.38 8.33
C GLN A 382 -19.41 -56.99 6.99
N SER A 383 -18.08 -57.15 6.90
CA SER A 383 -17.22 -57.47 5.73
C SER A 383 -17.33 -56.71 4.40
N HIS A 384 -18.24 -55.76 4.20
CA HIS A 384 -18.36 -54.99 2.94
C HIS A 384 -17.83 -53.55 3.03
N ASN A 385 -17.65 -53.02 4.25
CA ASN A 385 -17.06 -51.70 4.49
C ASN A 385 -15.62 -51.76 5.05
N ASP A 386 -15.05 -52.95 5.23
CA ASP A 386 -13.69 -53.14 5.79
C ASP A 386 -12.61 -52.34 5.04
N PHE A 387 -12.74 -52.18 3.71
CA PHE A 387 -11.78 -51.40 2.94
C PHE A 387 -11.82 -49.91 3.30
N PHE A 388 -13.02 -49.32 3.38
CA PHE A 388 -13.20 -47.90 3.71
C PHE A 388 -12.89 -47.62 5.18
N ILE A 389 -13.29 -48.51 6.10
CA ILE A 389 -12.97 -48.39 7.53
C ILE A 389 -11.45 -48.44 7.75
N ASN A 390 -10.76 -49.33 7.05
CA ASN A 390 -9.31 -49.49 7.17
C ASN A 390 -8.53 -48.34 6.48
N GLU A 391 -9.08 -47.74 5.42
CA GLU A 391 -8.52 -46.51 4.82
C GLU A 391 -8.70 -45.31 5.75
N HIS A 392 -9.88 -45.12 6.34
CA HIS A 392 -10.11 -44.09 7.35
C HIS A 392 -9.31 -44.32 8.64
N ALA A 393 -9.08 -45.57 9.04
CA ALA A 393 -8.22 -45.89 10.19
C ALA A 393 -6.76 -45.45 9.95
N LYS A 394 -6.25 -45.62 8.73
CA LYS A 394 -4.92 -45.14 8.34
C LYS A 394 -4.84 -43.62 8.26
N GLU A 395 -5.89 -42.96 7.75
CA GLU A 395 -5.98 -41.50 7.76
C GLU A 395 -6.01 -40.95 9.18
N VAL A 396 -6.77 -41.59 10.08
CA VAL A 396 -6.80 -41.29 11.51
C VAL A 396 -5.41 -41.48 12.12
N GLU A 397 -4.73 -42.61 11.91
CA GLU A 397 -3.35 -42.83 12.40
C GLU A 397 -2.35 -41.77 11.89
N ASN A 398 -2.48 -41.35 10.63
CA ASN A 398 -1.63 -40.28 10.07
C ASN A 398 -1.94 -38.91 10.71
N LEU A 399 -3.21 -38.63 10.99
CA LEU A 399 -3.62 -37.43 11.74
C LEU A 399 -3.13 -37.48 13.20
N GLU A 400 -3.10 -38.66 13.84
CA GLU A 400 -2.53 -38.84 15.18
C GLU A 400 -1.04 -38.50 15.16
N ARG A 401 -0.29 -38.98 14.16
CA ARG A 401 1.13 -38.68 14.01
C ARG A 401 1.37 -37.18 13.81
N LEU A 402 0.58 -36.53 12.94
CA LEU A 402 0.67 -35.08 12.73
C LEU A 402 0.28 -34.28 13.97
N LEU A 403 -0.68 -34.75 14.77
CA LEU A 403 -1.06 -34.12 16.03
C LEU A 403 0.08 -34.24 17.06
N GLN A 404 0.71 -35.41 17.17
CA GLN A 404 1.89 -35.61 18.03
C GLN A 404 3.08 -34.75 17.56
N GLU A 405 3.35 -34.69 16.26
CA GLU A 405 4.39 -33.79 15.71
C GLU A 405 4.08 -32.33 16.07
N SER A 406 2.83 -31.88 15.96
CA SER A 406 2.44 -30.53 16.38
C SER A 406 2.59 -30.30 17.90
N GLU A 407 2.34 -31.31 18.73
CA GLU A 407 2.51 -31.26 20.20
C GLU A 407 3.99 -31.07 20.55
N THR A 408 4.86 -31.83 19.89
CA THR A 408 6.31 -31.71 20.07
C THR A 408 6.83 -30.35 19.61
N CYS A 409 6.31 -29.79 18.51
CA CYS A 409 6.67 -28.45 18.05
C CYS A 409 6.25 -27.36 19.05
N VAL A 410 5.04 -27.42 19.60
CA VAL A 410 4.57 -26.45 20.61
C VAL A 410 5.39 -26.57 21.90
N ALA A 411 5.73 -27.80 22.33
CA ALA A 411 6.57 -28.03 23.50
C ALA A 411 8.01 -27.51 23.28
N LEU A 412 8.59 -27.71 22.10
CA LEU A 412 9.91 -27.17 21.74
C LEU A 412 9.89 -25.64 21.71
N LEU A 413 8.86 -25.02 21.15
CA LEU A 413 8.72 -23.56 21.17
C LEU A 413 8.61 -23.00 22.59
N ALA A 414 7.86 -23.67 23.47
CA ALA A 414 7.77 -23.28 24.88
C ALA A 414 9.14 -23.41 25.59
N GLN A 415 9.90 -24.45 25.28
CA GLN A 415 11.24 -24.64 25.80
C GLN A 415 12.23 -23.59 25.27
N GLU A 416 12.20 -23.31 23.96
CA GLU A 416 13.05 -22.30 23.33
C GLU A 416 12.80 -20.91 23.93
N LEU A 417 11.53 -20.54 24.14
CA LEU A 417 11.17 -19.30 24.81
C LEU A 417 11.71 -19.24 26.24
N GLN A 418 11.56 -20.32 27.01
CA GLN A 418 12.11 -20.38 28.37
C GLN A 418 13.64 -20.25 28.37
N THR A 419 14.34 -20.85 27.39
CA THR A 419 15.79 -20.70 27.28
C THR A 419 16.20 -19.28 26.90
N LEU A 420 15.48 -18.63 25.98
CA LEU A 420 15.72 -17.24 25.59
C LEU A 420 15.48 -16.27 26.77
N ASP A 421 14.44 -16.50 27.58
CA ASP A 421 14.19 -15.72 28.80
C ASP A 421 15.34 -15.88 29.82
N SER A 422 15.92 -17.07 29.94
CA SER A 422 17.07 -17.30 30.82
C SER A 422 18.35 -16.64 30.31
N GLU A 423 18.58 -16.67 29.00
CA GLU A 423 19.74 -16.04 28.36
C GLU A 423 19.65 -14.51 28.44
N THR A 424 18.47 -13.93 28.23
CA THR A 424 18.26 -12.50 28.38
C THR A 424 18.53 -12.04 29.81
N ALA A 425 17.98 -12.73 30.82
CA ALA A 425 18.28 -12.45 32.23
C ALA A 425 19.78 -12.58 32.55
N GLU A 426 20.49 -13.55 31.96
CA GLU A 426 21.93 -13.70 32.13
C GLU A 426 22.71 -12.56 31.45
N THR A 427 22.29 -12.10 30.27
CA THR A 427 22.90 -10.95 29.60
C THR A 427 22.66 -9.64 30.35
N GLU A 428 21.47 -9.45 30.92
CA GLU A 428 21.16 -8.28 31.76
C GLU A 428 22.05 -8.25 33.01
N ALA A 429 22.24 -9.39 33.67
CA ALA A 429 23.15 -9.51 34.80
C ALA A 429 24.61 -9.18 34.39
N LYS A 430 25.07 -9.67 33.24
CA LYS A 430 26.40 -9.35 32.69
C LYS A 430 26.56 -7.88 32.32
N ILE A 431 25.51 -7.24 31.80
CA ILE A 431 25.50 -5.80 31.49
C ILE A 431 25.59 -4.99 32.79
N LEU A 432 24.82 -5.35 33.82
CA LEU A 432 24.90 -4.69 35.13
C LEU A 432 26.28 -4.84 35.77
N GLU A 433 26.90 -6.01 35.64
CA GLU A 433 28.28 -6.25 36.11
C GLU A 433 29.32 -5.45 35.30
N ALA A 434 29.17 -5.39 33.98
CA ALA A 434 30.06 -4.62 33.11
C ALA A 434 29.94 -3.10 33.33
N VAL A 435 28.72 -2.61 33.58
CA VAL A 435 28.46 -1.20 33.92
C VAL A 435 29.05 -0.86 35.30
N ALA A 436 28.98 -1.79 36.27
CA ALA A 436 29.65 -1.62 37.56
C ALA A 436 31.19 -1.60 37.43
N ALA A 437 31.75 -2.40 36.52
CA ALA A 437 33.20 -2.46 36.25
C ALA A 437 33.73 -1.25 35.45
N GLN A 438 32.89 -0.55 34.68
CA GLN A 438 33.27 0.60 33.84
C GLN A 438 33.39 1.95 34.58
N ASN A 439 33.13 2.01 35.89
CA ASN A 439 33.28 3.23 36.69
C ASN A 439 34.73 3.74 36.87
N ASN A 440 35.72 3.14 36.19
CA ASN A 440 37.11 3.58 36.16
C ASN A 440 37.59 3.75 34.70
N GLY A 441 37.27 4.86 34.06
CA GLY A 441 37.78 5.15 32.71
C GLY A 441 37.16 6.37 32.04
N ASP A 442 37.64 7.56 32.40
CA ASP A 442 37.16 8.88 31.96
C ASP A 442 37.54 9.24 30.50
N SER A 443 37.58 8.25 29.61
CA SER A 443 37.94 8.47 28.19
C SER A 443 37.13 7.63 27.20
N THR A 444 36.50 6.53 27.65
CA THR A 444 35.48 5.82 26.88
C THR A 444 34.10 6.43 27.06
N SER A 445 33.89 7.20 28.14
CA SER A 445 32.62 7.90 28.43
C SER A 445 32.29 8.94 27.37
N ASP A 446 33.27 9.71 26.90
CA ASP A 446 33.04 10.76 25.90
C ASP A 446 32.67 10.20 24.52
N GLU A 447 33.31 9.10 24.10
CA GLU A 447 32.97 8.42 22.84
C GLU A 447 31.63 7.68 22.93
N LEU A 448 31.33 7.03 24.07
CA LEU A 448 30.01 6.46 24.34
C LEU A 448 28.92 7.53 24.41
N ASN A 449 29.21 8.70 24.98
CA ASN A 449 28.25 9.80 25.06
C ASN A 449 27.98 10.40 23.67
N MET A 450 29.00 10.56 22.83
CA MET A 450 28.85 10.96 21.43
C MET A 450 28.02 9.95 20.63
N LEU A 451 28.28 8.65 20.79
CA LEU A 451 27.51 7.59 20.15
C LEU A 451 26.08 7.49 20.69
N ARG A 452 25.87 7.75 21.99
CA ARG A 452 24.53 7.84 22.61
C ARG A 452 23.76 9.05 22.10
N GLU A 453 24.40 10.21 21.94
CA GLU A 453 23.78 11.39 21.33
C GLU A 453 23.41 11.15 19.87
N GLN A 454 24.29 10.50 19.11
CA GLN A 454 24.01 10.13 17.72
C GLN A 454 22.86 9.13 17.62
N ASN A 455 22.82 8.10 18.48
CA ASN A 455 21.69 7.16 18.54
C ASN A 455 20.39 7.85 18.98
N LYS A 456 20.45 8.81 19.91
CA LYS A 456 19.28 9.59 20.34
C LYS A 456 18.74 10.47 19.20
N LEU A 457 19.64 11.08 18.41
CA LEU A 457 19.27 11.82 17.20
C LEU A 457 18.62 10.91 16.15
N LEU A 458 19.19 9.73 15.89
CA LEU A 458 18.64 8.76 14.94
C LEU A 458 17.30 8.16 15.42
N ALA A 459 17.16 7.90 16.73
CA ALA A 459 15.91 7.45 17.34
C ALA A 459 14.81 8.51 17.24
N ASN A 460 15.15 9.79 17.45
CA ASN A 460 14.21 10.89 17.26
C ASN A 460 13.82 11.03 15.79
N GLN A 461 14.77 10.98 14.86
CA GLN A 461 14.48 11.02 13.41
C GLN A 461 13.62 9.85 12.95
N THR A 462 13.85 8.64 13.45
CA THR A 462 13.02 7.47 13.13
C THR A 462 11.63 7.55 13.78
N SER A 463 11.52 8.11 14.98
CA SER A 463 10.25 8.42 15.63
C SER A 463 9.46 9.46 14.84
N ASP A 464 10.10 10.55 14.40
CA ASP A 464 9.47 11.61 13.61
C ASP A 464 9.01 11.08 12.25
N ILE A 465 9.85 10.28 11.56
CA ILE A 465 9.47 9.61 10.30
C ILE A 465 8.31 8.63 10.55
N LYS A 466 8.31 7.87 11.65
CA LYS A 466 7.22 6.96 11.99
C LYS A 466 5.93 7.71 12.31
N ALA A 467 6.01 8.85 12.99
CA ALA A 467 4.86 9.71 13.27
C ALA A 467 4.32 10.32 11.98
N GLU A 468 5.17 10.82 11.09
CA GLU A 468 4.80 11.34 9.78
C GLU A 468 4.19 10.24 8.88
N LEU A 469 4.71 9.01 8.95
CA LEU A 469 4.20 7.88 8.17
C LEU A 469 2.88 7.34 8.76
N MET A 470 2.71 7.33 10.08
CA MET A 470 1.45 7.02 10.74
C MET A 470 0.40 8.10 10.49
N GLU A 471 0.78 9.37 10.48
CA GLU A 471 -0.10 10.48 10.10
C GLU A 471 -0.49 10.34 8.61
N GLN A 472 0.44 10.10 7.71
CA GLN A 472 0.12 9.83 6.30
C GLN A 472 -0.74 8.58 6.10
N ALA A 473 -0.55 7.53 6.90
CA ALA A 473 -1.37 6.32 6.84
C ALA A 473 -2.78 6.52 7.39
N THR A 474 -2.97 7.42 8.36
CA THR A 474 -4.26 7.60 9.05
C THR A 474 -5.09 8.78 8.53
N ASN A 475 -4.49 9.78 7.87
CA ASN A 475 -5.15 11.08 7.72
C ASN A 475 -5.92 11.33 6.40
N THR A 476 -5.94 10.43 5.41
CA THR A 476 -6.72 10.71 4.17
C THR A 476 -7.62 9.59 3.67
N ASP A 477 -7.18 8.34 3.65
CA ASP A 477 -7.92 7.33 2.87
C ASP A 477 -8.94 6.58 3.73
N GLU A 478 -8.56 6.10 4.92
CA GLU A 478 -9.49 5.30 5.74
C GLU A 478 -10.66 6.14 6.30
N ARG A 479 -10.39 7.40 6.67
CA ARG A 479 -11.43 8.30 7.20
C ARG A 479 -12.40 8.75 6.11
N THR A 480 -11.91 9.01 4.89
CA THR A 480 -12.78 9.34 3.74
C THR A 480 -13.58 8.12 3.27
N LEU A 481 -12.97 6.94 3.23
CA LEU A 481 -13.66 5.66 2.98
C LEU A 481 -14.74 5.39 4.02
N ARG A 482 -14.50 5.62 5.31
CA ARG A 482 -15.53 5.48 6.36
C ARG A 482 -16.68 6.46 6.17
N THR A 483 -16.40 7.72 5.79
CA THR A 483 -17.47 8.69 5.51
C THR A 483 -18.25 8.38 4.24
N GLU A 484 -17.58 7.93 3.17
CA GLU A 484 -18.23 7.48 1.93
C GLU A 484 -19.04 6.21 2.16
N PHE A 485 -18.52 5.25 2.92
CA PHE A 485 -19.22 4.03 3.32
C PHE A 485 -20.49 4.35 4.10
N ASN A 486 -20.40 5.20 5.13
CA ASN A 486 -21.57 5.61 5.90
C ASN A 486 -22.59 6.36 5.04
N ARG A 487 -22.14 7.22 4.11
CA ARG A 487 -23.03 7.91 3.16
C ARG A 487 -23.74 6.92 2.24
N LYS A 488 -23.00 5.96 1.68
CA LYS A 488 -23.54 4.95 0.76
C LYS A 488 -24.49 3.99 1.45
N ASN A 489 -24.21 3.63 2.71
CA ASN A 489 -25.12 2.80 3.50
C ASN A 489 -26.46 3.51 3.74
N LEU A 490 -26.43 4.82 4.03
CA LEU A 490 -27.63 5.65 4.21
C LEU A 490 -28.40 5.84 2.89
N GLU A 491 -27.69 5.94 1.76
CA GLU A 491 -28.31 5.93 0.42
C GLU A 491 -28.98 4.58 0.13
N LEU A 492 -28.37 3.46 0.53
CA LEU A 492 -28.90 2.10 0.36
C LEU A 492 -30.17 1.88 1.20
N ASP A 493 -30.17 2.28 2.46
CA ASP A 493 -31.34 2.23 3.34
C ASP A 493 -32.51 3.04 2.75
N ARG A 494 -32.24 4.24 2.20
CA ARG A 494 -33.26 5.06 1.53
C ARG A 494 -33.80 4.39 0.28
N LEU A 495 -32.94 3.75 -0.50
CA LEU A 495 -33.32 3.03 -1.72
C LEU A 495 -34.16 1.79 -1.40
N GLN A 496 -33.79 1.06 -0.34
CA GLN A 496 -34.55 -0.07 0.16
C GLN A 496 -35.92 0.36 0.67
N LEU A 497 -36.00 1.50 1.38
CA LEU A 497 -37.29 2.07 1.80
C LEU A 497 -38.14 2.44 0.57
N ALA A 498 -37.56 3.13 -0.41
CA ALA A 498 -38.25 3.51 -1.64
C ALA A 498 -38.71 2.29 -2.45
N TYR A 499 -37.90 1.21 -2.47
CA TYR A 499 -38.26 -0.05 -3.11
C TYR A 499 -39.43 -0.72 -2.39
N SER A 500 -39.38 -0.81 -1.06
CA SER A 500 -40.48 -1.37 -0.27
C SER A 500 -41.78 -0.58 -0.43
N ASP A 501 -41.71 0.75 -0.57
CA ASP A 501 -42.86 1.61 -0.86
C ASP A 501 -43.40 1.38 -2.29
N LEU A 502 -42.52 1.11 -3.25
CA LEU A 502 -42.88 0.80 -4.63
C LEU A 502 -43.52 -0.59 -4.72
N GLU A 503 -42.95 -1.60 -4.05
CA GLU A 503 -43.56 -2.93 -3.90
C GLU A 503 -44.92 -2.84 -3.24
N ARG A 504 -45.05 -2.06 -2.16
CA ARG A 504 -46.33 -1.86 -1.47
C ARG A 504 -47.35 -1.19 -2.39
N LYS A 505 -46.96 -0.20 -3.19
CA LYS A 505 -47.82 0.42 -4.20
C LYS A 505 -48.20 -0.58 -5.30
N TYR A 506 -47.26 -1.39 -5.76
CA TYR A 506 -47.48 -2.40 -6.79
C TYR A 506 -48.47 -3.48 -6.32
N LEU A 507 -48.26 -4.02 -5.12
CA LEU A 507 -49.20 -4.96 -4.48
C LEU A 507 -50.56 -4.32 -4.23
N SER A 508 -50.61 -3.03 -3.84
CA SER A 508 -51.86 -2.28 -3.70
C SER A 508 -52.60 -2.04 -5.03
N THR A 509 -51.92 -2.10 -6.17
CA THR A 509 -52.56 -2.00 -7.49
C THR A 509 -52.97 -3.36 -8.07
N LEU A 510 -52.49 -4.45 -7.48
CA LEU A 510 -52.83 -5.82 -7.90
C LEU A 510 -54.05 -6.39 -7.15
N ASN A 511 -54.33 -5.90 -5.94
CA ASN A 511 -55.57 -6.12 -5.20
C ASN A 511 -56.61 -5.05 -5.54
#